data_AF-A0A947E7J6-F1
#
_entry.id   AF-A0A947E7J6-F1
#
_cell.length_a   1.000
_cell.length_b   1.000
_cell.length_c   1.000
_cell.angle_alpha   90.00
_cell.angle_beta   90.00
_cell.angle_gamma   90.00
#
_symmetry.space_group_name_H-M   'P 1'
#
loop_
_entity.id
_entity.type
_entity.pdbx_description
1 polymer ?
#
loop_
_entity_poly.entity_id
_entity_poly.type
_entity_poly.pdbx_seq_one_letter_code
_entity_poly.pdbx_strand_id
1 'polypeptide(L)'
;MGKDVIKTKIQADGLRYKVKEGGSPFASAGDFQAGTMSCFLCGKHRPRNTLKTRRLLGKAQHVCAPSCKEAEAAGAQKATAATTTTV
;
A
#
# COMPACT_ATOMS: atom_id res chain seq x y z
N MET A 1 0.43 16.15 24.50
CA MET A 1 0.73 15.94 23.07
C MET A 1 -0.52 16.20 22.25
N GLY A 2 -0.64 17.39 21.66
CA GLY A 2 -1.72 17.73 20.71
C GLY A 2 -1.18 17.54 19.29
N LYS A 3 -1.86 16.77 18.45
CA LYS A 3 -1.55 16.72 17.02
C LYS A 3 -1.96 18.05 16.40
N ASP A 4 -1.07 18.67 15.62
CA ASP A 4 -1.34 19.93 14.95
C ASP A 4 -2.59 19.86 14.08
N VAL A 5 -3.47 20.85 14.25
CA VAL A 5 -4.75 20.94 13.53
C VAL A 5 -4.47 21.33 12.07
N ILE A 6 -4.54 20.36 11.17
CA ILE A 6 -4.36 20.57 9.72
C ILE A 6 -5.59 21.33 9.19
N LYS A 7 -5.42 22.62 8.89
CA LYS A 7 -6.49 23.48 8.37
C LYS A 7 -6.44 23.58 6.84
N THR A 8 -7.50 23.15 6.18
CA THR A 8 -7.72 23.22 4.72
C THR A 8 -7.87 24.67 4.26
N LYS A 9 -7.17 25.07 3.19
CA LYS A 9 -7.49 26.29 2.41
C LYS A 9 -8.24 25.90 1.14
N ILE A 10 -8.87 26.87 0.48
CA ILE A 10 -9.76 26.70 -0.69
C ILE A 10 -9.06 27.29 -1.93
N GLN A 11 -8.91 26.55 -3.04
CA GLN A 11 -8.33 27.11 -4.28
C GLN A 11 -9.37 28.01 -4.96
N ALA A 12 -8.88 29.05 -5.66
CA ALA A 12 -9.71 30.07 -6.30
C ALA A 12 -10.54 29.54 -7.47
N ASP A 13 -10.13 28.42 -8.06
CA ASP A 13 -10.75 27.72 -9.19
C ASP A 13 -11.96 26.86 -8.75
N GLY A 14 -12.35 26.97 -7.47
CA GLY A 14 -13.36 26.13 -6.82
C GLY A 14 -12.83 24.76 -6.35
N LEU A 15 -11.65 24.32 -6.81
CA LEU A 15 -11.05 23.04 -6.43
C LEU A 15 -10.21 23.14 -5.15
N ARG A 16 -10.91 23.23 -4.02
CA ARG A 16 -10.41 23.27 -2.64
C ARG A 16 -9.28 22.26 -2.40
N TYR A 17 -8.05 22.73 -2.17
CA TYR A 17 -6.85 21.95 -1.84
C TYR A 17 -7.15 20.62 -1.11
N LYS A 18 -6.80 19.49 -1.73
CA LYS A 18 -6.77 18.21 -1.03
C LYS A 18 -5.63 18.23 -0.02
N VAL A 19 -5.95 18.20 1.27
CA VAL A 19 -5.01 17.76 2.29
C VAL A 19 -4.54 16.36 1.89
N LYS A 20 -3.23 16.19 1.66
CA LYS A 20 -2.65 14.86 1.52
C LYS A 20 -2.74 14.20 2.89
N GLU A 21 -3.27 12.98 2.96
CA GLU A 21 -3.24 12.20 4.20
C GLU A 21 -1.80 12.16 4.71
N GLY A 22 -1.59 12.63 5.93
CA GLY A 22 -0.27 12.66 6.53
C GLY A 22 0.18 11.23 6.83
N GLY A 23 1.21 10.76 6.13
CA GLY A 23 1.80 9.44 6.36
C GLY A 23 2.38 8.84 5.09
N SER A 24 3.36 7.96 5.25
CA SER A 24 3.81 7.08 4.17
C SER A 24 2.81 5.93 4.04
N PRO A 25 2.48 5.45 2.81
CA PRO A 25 1.69 4.23 2.62
C PRO A 25 2.38 2.99 3.22
N PHE A 26 3.66 3.12 3.56
CA PHE A 26 4.41 2.20 4.42
C PHE A 26 4.45 2.79 5.83
N ALA A 27 3.78 2.15 6.78
CA ALA A 27 3.83 2.54 8.19
C ALA A 27 5.27 2.54 8.71
N SER A 28 5.59 3.41 9.67
CA SER A 28 6.88 3.40 10.38
C SER A 28 7.11 2.01 10.98
N ALA A 29 8.23 1.40 10.63
CA ALA A 29 8.54 -0.01 10.86
C ALA A 29 8.32 -0.45 12.33
N GLY A 30 7.29 -1.28 12.54
CA GLY A 30 7.23 -2.21 13.66
C GLY A 30 7.45 -3.64 13.14
N ASP A 31 7.87 -4.56 13.99
CA ASP A 31 8.34 -5.92 13.62
C ASP A 31 7.31 -6.76 12.83
N PHE A 32 6.03 -6.43 12.92
CA PHE A 32 4.93 -7.08 12.17
C PHE A 32 4.57 -6.40 10.84
N GLN A 33 5.20 -5.27 10.50
CA GLN A 33 5.17 -4.66 9.16
C GLN A 33 6.26 -5.24 8.24
N ALA A 34 6.81 -6.40 8.61
CA ALA A 34 7.89 -7.09 7.91
C ALA A 34 7.62 -7.25 6.41
N GLY A 35 8.29 -6.40 5.63
CA GLY A 35 8.72 -6.64 4.25
C GLY A 35 7.60 -6.75 3.23
N THR A 36 6.87 -5.67 2.97
CA THR A 36 6.20 -5.59 1.66
C THR A 36 7.26 -5.37 0.57
N MET A 37 7.16 -6.12 -0.52
CA MET A 37 8.00 -5.95 -1.70
C MET A 37 7.12 -5.74 -2.92
N SER A 38 7.63 -5.02 -3.92
CA SER A 38 6.94 -4.87 -5.20
C SER A 38 7.07 -6.14 -6.05
N CYS A 39 6.00 -6.51 -6.74
CA CYS A 39 6.08 -7.51 -7.79
C CYS A 39 6.76 -6.92 -9.03
N PHE A 40 7.76 -7.60 -9.58
CA PHE A 40 8.49 -7.13 -10.77
C PHE A 40 7.60 -6.95 -12.02
N LEU A 41 6.46 -7.67 -12.11
CA LEU A 41 5.57 -7.59 -13.27
C LEU A 41 4.50 -6.50 -13.15
N CYS A 42 3.81 -6.39 -12.01
CA CYS A 42 2.72 -5.42 -11.83
C CYS A 42 3.08 -4.19 -10.98
N GLY A 43 4.29 -4.14 -10.40
CA GLY A 43 4.78 -3.03 -9.58
C GLY A 43 4.11 -2.84 -8.22
N LYS A 44 3.00 -3.56 -7.93
CA LYS A 44 2.25 -3.41 -6.68
C LYS A 44 3.02 -4.01 -5.50
N HIS A 45 3.03 -3.28 -4.38
CA HIS A 45 3.62 -3.74 -3.12
C HIS A 45 2.70 -4.76 -2.45
N ARG A 46 3.28 -5.89 -2.04
CA ARG A 46 2.59 -7.02 -1.43
C ARG A 46 3.44 -7.59 -0.30
N PRO A 47 2.84 -8.22 0.73
CA PRO A 47 3.62 -8.89 1.76
C PRO A 47 4.46 -10.01 1.15
N ARG A 48 5.72 -10.15 1.58
CA ARG A 48 6.69 -11.08 0.97
C ARG A 48 6.18 -12.53 0.88
N ASN A 49 5.37 -12.96 1.83
CA ASN A 49 4.78 -14.31 1.87
C ASN A 49 3.79 -14.59 0.73
N THR A 50 3.31 -13.55 0.02
CA THR A 50 2.40 -13.68 -1.13
C THR A 50 3.12 -13.59 -2.48
N LEU A 51 4.44 -13.44 -2.46
CA LEU A 51 5.28 -13.38 -3.65
C LEU A 51 6.07 -14.70 -3.76
N LYS A 52 6.30 -15.14 -5.00
CA LYS A 52 7.24 -16.22 -5.33
C LYS A 52 8.49 -15.64 -5.98
N THR A 53 9.63 -16.29 -5.78
CA THR A 53 10.88 -15.93 -6.46
C THR A 53 10.93 -16.63 -7.81
N ARG A 54 11.19 -15.89 -8.90
CA ARG A 54 11.41 -16.41 -10.26
C ARG A 54 12.68 -15.82 -10.85
N ARG A 55 13.41 -16.58 -11.67
CA ARG A 55 14.52 -16.04 -12.45
C ARG A 55 13.96 -15.27 -13.65
N LEU A 56 14.18 -13.95 -13.68
CA LEU A 56 13.84 -13.05 -14.78
C LEU A 56 15.08 -12.26 -15.16
N LEU A 57 15.40 -12.18 -16.45
CA LEU A 57 16.58 -11.44 -16.96
C LEU A 57 17.89 -11.83 -16.24
N GLY A 58 18.06 -13.13 -15.95
CA GLY A 58 19.26 -13.65 -15.28
C GLY A 58 19.37 -13.37 -13.78
N LYS A 59 18.41 -12.69 -13.16
CA LYS A 59 18.38 -12.41 -11.71
C LYS A 59 17.13 -13.00 -11.07
N ALA A 60 17.23 -13.35 -9.79
CA ALA A 60 16.09 -13.77 -9.00
C ALA A 60 15.24 -12.54 -8.63
N GLN A 61 13.98 -12.52 -9.08
CA GLN A 61 13.03 -11.43 -8.87
C GLN A 61 11.77 -11.95 -8.18
N HIS A 62 11.13 -11.10 -7.38
CA HIS A 62 9.88 -11.42 -6.70
C HIS A 62 8.66 -11.09 -7.58
N VAL A 63 7.76 -12.07 -7.72
CA VAL A 63 6.58 -11.99 -8.58
C VAL A 63 5.35 -12.53 -7.86
N CYS A 64 4.15 -12.00 -8.13
CA CYS A 64 2.91 -12.54 -7.58
C CYS A 64 2.75 -14.05 -7.83
N ALA A 65 2.23 -14.76 -6.82
CA ALA A 65 1.75 -16.13 -6.94
C ALA A 65 0.23 -16.15 -6.63
N PRO A 66 -0.64 -16.75 -7.47
CA PRO A 66 -0.35 -17.52 -8.69
C PRO A 66 -0.08 -16.63 -9.91
N SER A 67 -0.86 -15.55 -10.08
CA SER A 67 -0.73 -14.53 -11.14
C SER A 67 -0.99 -13.11 -10.61
N CYS A 68 -0.61 -12.08 -11.37
CA CYS A 68 -0.87 -10.67 -11.01
C CYS A 68 -2.37 -10.35 -10.94
N LYS A 69 -3.19 -10.96 -11.81
CA LYS A 69 -4.64 -10.71 -11.87
C LYS A 69 -5.36 -11.21 -10.61
N GLU A 70 -5.06 -12.44 -10.21
CA GLU A 70 -5.66 -13.03 -9.00
C GLU A 70 -5.17 -12.32 -7.73
N ALA A 71 -3.89 -11.92 -7.72
CA ALA A 71 -3.35 -11.14 -6.64
C ALA A 71 -4.12 -9.81 -6.50
N GLU A 72 -4.48 -9.12 -7.58
CA GLU A 72 -5.26 -7.89 -7.53
C GLU A 72 -6.65 -8.08 -6.93
N ALA A 73 -7.36 -9.15 -7.29
CA ALA A 73 -8.65 -9.50 -6.69
C ALA A 73 -8.54 -9.72 -5.16
N ALA A 74 -7.46 -10.37 -4.70
CA ALA A 74 -7.22 -10.58 -3.27
C ALA A 74 -6.79 -9.32 -2.50
N GLY A 75 -6.16 -8.34 -3.18
CA GLY A 75 -5.70 -7.09 -2.58
C GLY A 75 -6.84 -6.12 -2.27
N ALA A 76 -7.89 -6.09 -3.11
CA ALA A 76 -9.07 -5.25 -2.93
C ALA A 76 -9.86 -5.60 -1.65
N GLN A 77 -9.81 -6.86 -1.21
CA GLN A 77 -10.56 -7.35 -0.05
C GLN A 77 -9.93 -7.01 1.31
N LYS A 78 -8.63 -6.68 1.35
CA LYS A 78 -7.93 -6.36 2.62
C LYS A 78 -7.99 -4.89 3.00
N ALA A 79 -8.25 -3.99 2.05
CA ALA A 79 -8.39 -2.56 2.31
C ALA A 79 -9.71 -2.21 3.03
N THR A 80 -10.76 -3.04 2.89
CA THR A 80 -12.07 -2.84 3.53
C THR A 80 -12.17 -3.41 4.95
N ALA A 81 -11.22 -4.26 5.37
CA ALA A 81 -11.25 -4.87 6.71
C ALA A 81 -10.71 -3.96 7.82
N ALA A 82 -9.99 -2.88 7.49
CA ALA A 82 -9.41 -1.96 8.46
C ALA A 82 -10.41 -0.93 9.04
N THR A 83 -11.66 -0.92 8.59
CA THR A 83 -12.67 0.10 8.98
C THR A 83 -13.69 -0.40 10.02
N THR A 84 -13.60 -1.64 10.52
CA THR A 84 -14.68 -2.25 11.36
C THR A 84 -14.34 -2.47 12.84
N THR A 85 -13.22 -1.94 13.37
CA THR A 85 -12.90 -2.08 14.80
C THR A 85 -12.87 -0.71 15.48
N THR A 86 -14.04 -0.11 15.67
CA THR A 86 -14.26 0.95 16.67
C THR A 86 -15.72 0.90 17.11
N VAL A 87 -15.99 0.16 18.20
CA VAL A 87 -17.09 0.42 19.14
C VAL A 87 -16.45 0.54 20.51
#